data_AF-A0A5K0Y2Z0-F1
#
_entry.id   AF-A0A5K0Y2Z0-F1
#
_cell.length_a   1.000
_cell.length_b   1.000
_cell.length_c   1.000
_cell.angle_alpha   90.00
_cell.angle_beta   90.00
_cell.angle_gamma   90.00
#
_symmetry.space_group_name_H-M   'P 1'
#
loop_
_entity.id
_entity.type
_entity.pdbx_description
1 polymer ?
#
loop_
_entity_poly.entity_id
_entity_poly.type
_entity_poly.pdbx_seq_one_letter_code
_entity_poly.pdbx_strand_id
1 'polypeptide(L)'
;ITSPEGRRSMLKLAERMVVSFCAGVSASTAHTWTTLSGSGAEDVRVMTRKSIGDPGRPPGIVLSAATSFWLPVSPKRVFDFLRDENSRNE
;
A
#
# COMPACT_ATOMS: atom_id res chain seq x y z
N ILE A 1 3.13 21.18 -12.87
CA ILE A 1 2.62 20.50 -14.09
C ILE A 1 1.66 21.46 -14.78
N THR A 2 2.13 22.18 -15.81
CA THR A 2 1.37 23.30 -16.41
C THR A 2 0.66 22.92 -17.71
N SER A 3 1.08 21.84 -18.39
CA SER A 3 0.40 21.36 -19.60
C SER A 3 -0.78 20.42 -19.30
N PRO A 4 -1.85 20.44 -20.11
CA PRO A 4 -2.94 19.48 -20.02
C PRO A 4 -2.48 18.01 -20.10
N GLU A 5 -1.51 17.73 -20.96
CA GLU A 5 -0.92 16.40 -21.18
C GLU A 5 -0.15 15.95 -19.93
N GLY A 6 0.64 16.84 -19.33
CA GLY A 6 1.36 16.54 -18.10
C GLY A 6 0.41 16.21 -16.96
N ARG A 7 -0.69 16.96 -16.82
CA ARG A 7 -1.71 16.70 -15.79
C ARG A 7 -2.39 15.35 -16.02
N ARG A 8 -2.72 15.02 -17.26
CA ARG A 8 -3.30 13.72 -17.63
C ARG A 8 -2.34 12.56 -17.29
N SER A 9 -1.06 12.69 -17.63
CA SER A 9 -0.06 11.66 -17.31
C SER A 9 0.09 11.44 -15.80
N MET A 10 0.07 12.53 -15.03
CA MET A 10 0.18 12.46 -13.57
C MET A 10 -1.05 11.87 -12.90
N LEU A 11 -2.26 12.16 -13.40
CA LEU A 11 -3.48 11.50 -12.92
C LEU A 11 -3.46 10.00 -13.21
N LYS A 12 -3.04 9.59 -14.41
CA LYS A 12 -2.87 8.17 -14.75
C LYS A 12 -1.84 7.47 -13.86
N LEU A 13 -0.78 8.18 -13.46
CA LEU A 13 0.21 7.65 -12.53
C LEU A 13 -0.39 7.47 -11.14
N ALA A 14 -1.06 8.51 -10.60
CA ALA A 14 -1.70 8.46 -9.29
C ALA A 14 -2.75 7.33 -9.21
N GLU A 15 -3.56 7.15 -10.25
CA GLU A 15 -4.52 6.05 -10.36
C GLU A 15 -3.82 4.68 -10.25
N ARG A 16 -2.75 4.45 -11.02
CA ARG A 16 -2.00 3.19 -10.95
C ARG A 16 -1.38 2.95 -9.58
N MET A 17 -0.90 3.99 -8.90
CA MET A 17 -0.34 3.89 -7.55
C MET A 17 -1.41 3.45 -6.55
N VAL A 18 -2.60 4.06 -6.59
CA VAL A 18 -3.72 3.70 -5.71
C VAL A 18 -4.19 2.26 -5.98
N VAL A 19 -4.36 1.88 -7.24
CA VAL A 19 -4.75 0.51 -7.62
C VAL A 19 -3.72 -0.51 -7.11
N SER A 20 -2.43 -0.21 -7.30
CA SER A 20 -1.34 -1.09 -6.86
C SER A 20 -1.30 -1.25 -5.33
N PHE A 21 -1.50 -0.15 -4.60
CA PHE A 21 -1.58 -0.17 -3.14
C PHE A 21 -2.77 -1.01 -2.67
N CYS A 22 -3.97 -0.73 -3.19
CA CYS A 22 -5.18 -1.48 -2.84
C CYS A 22 -5.05 -2.97 -3.14
N ALA A 23 -4.48 -3.35 -4.29
CA ALA A 23 -4.19 -4.75 -4.62
C ALA A 23 -3.16 -5.40 -3.68
N GLY A 24 -2.29 -4.60 -3.06
CA GLY A 24 -1.30 -5.06 -2.10
C GLY A 24 -1.81 -5.20 -0.66
N VAL A 25 -2.86 -4.45 -0.27
CA VAL A 25 -3.42 -4.44 1.10
C VAL A 25 -4.78 -5.13 1.23
N SER A 26 -5.53 -5.28 0.14
CA SER A 26 -6.86 -5.91 0.17
C SER A 26 -6.72 -7.42 0.34
N ALA A 27 -7.64 -8.02 1.10
CA ALA A 27 -7.80 -9.47 1.15
C ALA A 27 -8.80 -9.90 0.07
N SER A 28 -8.49 -10.95 -0.69
CA SER A 28 -9.46 -11.64 -1.55
C SER A 28 -9.27 -13.15 -1.46
N THR A 29 -10.24 -13.92 -1.96
CA THR A 29 -10.17 -15.40 -1.97
C THR A 29 -8.99 -15.94 -2.78
N ALA A 30 -8.43 -15.14 -3.70
CA ALA A 30 -7.20 -15.46 -4.45
C ALA A 30 -5.92 -14.90 -3.80
N HIS A 31 -6.05 -14.06 -2.78
CA HIS A 31 -4.98 -13.29 -2.15
C HIS A 31 -5.12 -13.39 -0.62
N THR A 32 -4.88 -14.60 -0.10
CA THR A 32 -5.01 -14.89 1.32
C THR A 32 -3.83 -14.31 2.09
N TRP A 33 -4.13 -13.52 3.11
CA TRP A 33 -3.15 -13.07 4.09
C TRP A 33 -2.91 -14.16 5.13
N THR A 34 -1.64 -14.44 5.43
CA THR A 34 -1.24 -15.37 6.47
C THR A 34 -0.70 -14.58 7.66
N THR A 35 -1.20 -14.87 8.87
CA THR A 35 -0.63 -14.30 10.10
C THR A 35 0.79 -14.83 10.30
N LEU A 36 1.73 -13.94 10.58
CA LEU A 36 3.10 -14.32 10.91
C LEU A 36 3.16 -14.74 12.38
N SER A 37 3.44 -16.01 12.66
CA SER A 37 3.58 -16.51 14.03
C SER A 37 5.00 -16.31 14.55
N GLY A 38 5.15 -15.80 15.77
CA GLY A 38 6.44 -15.50 16.41
C GLY A 38 6.33 -14.40 17.47
N SER A 39 7.30 -14.30 18.39
CA SER A 39 7.24 -13.32 19.48
C SER A 39 7.13 -11.89 18.94
N GLY A 40 5.99 -11.24 19.17
CA GLY A 40 5.74 -9.86 18.75
C GLY A 40 5.19 -9.68 17.34
N ALA A 41 4.82 -10.76 16.63
CA ALA A 41 4.33 -10.68 15.25
C ALA A 41 2.85 -11.05 15.07
N GLU A 42 2.10 -11.29 16.15
CA GLU A 42 0.72 -11.78 16.11
C GLU A 42 -0.25 -10.85 15.33
N ASP A 43 0.05 -9.54 15.28
CA ASP A 43 -0.73 -8.55 14.53
C ASP A 43 -0.18 -8.28 13.11
N VAL A 44 0.84 -9.02 12.69
CA VAL A 44 1.47 -8.90 11.37
C VAL A 44 0.90 -9.96 10.44
N ARG A 45 0.36 -9.50 9.31
CA ARG A 45 -0.13 -10.33 8.22
C ARG A 45 0.80 -10.19 7.03
N VAL A 46 1.07 -11.30 6.35
CA VAL A 46 1.95 -11.37 5.17
C VAL A 46 1.21 -12.01 4.00
N MET A 47 1.47 -11.50 2.80
CA MET A 47 1.01 -12.07 1.54
C MET A 47 2.16 -12.13 0.54
N THR A 48 2.26 -13.25 -0.18
CA THR A 48 3.18 -13.40 -1.31
C THR A 48 2.37 -13.57 -2.59
N ARG A 49 2.59 -12.71 -3.59
CA ARG A 49 2.00 -12.87 -4.93
C ARG A 49 3.07 -12.85 -6.02
N LYS A 50 2.87 -13.65 -7.07
CA LYS A 50 3.72 -13.62 -8.26
C LYS A 50 3.20 -12.53 -9.20
N SER A 51 4.01 -11.50 -9.43
CA SER A 51 3.72 -10.41 -10.36
C SER A 51 4.22 -10.80 -11.75
N ILE A 52 3.29 -11.00 -12.69
CA ILE A 52 3.59 -11.21 -14.11
C ILE A 52 2.70 -10.23 -14.89
N GLY A 53 3.31 -9.18 -15.47
CA GLY A 53 2.59 -8.24 -16.34
C GLY A 53 2.03 -6.99 -15.68
N ASP A 54 2.36 -6.69 -14.42
CA ASP A 54 2.01 -5.41 -13.77
C ASP A 54 2.76 -4.24 -14.46
N PRO A 55 2.07 -3.31 -15.17
CA PRO A 55 2.74 -2.23 -15.88
C PRO A 55 3.55 -1.33 -14.94
N GLY A 56 4.86 -1.22 -15.18
CA GLY A 56 5.77 -0.45 -14.34
C GLY A 56 6.41 -1.22 -13.19
N ARG A 57 6.13 -2.52 -13.05
CA ARG A 57 6.80 -3.41 -12.09
C ARG A 57 7.52 -4.55 -12.82
N PRO A 58 8.80 -4.85 -12.50
CA PRO A 58 9.47 -6.01 -13.04
C PRO A 58 8.74 -7.32 -12.69
N PRO A 59 8.77 -8.34 -13.57
CA PRO A 59 8.30 -9.68 -13.22
C PRO A 59 9.04 -10.21 -11.98
N GLY A 60 8.32 -10.79 -11.04
CA GLY A 60 8.94 -11.29 -9.81
C GLY A 60 7.97 -11.60 -8.69
N ILE A 61 8.52 -11.84 -7.50
CA ILE A 61 7.76 -12.07 -6.28
C ILE A 61 7.51 -10.73 -5.59
N VAL A 62 6.28 -10.54 -5.14
CA VAL A 62 5.84 -9.41 -4.33
C VAL A 62 5.53 -9.93 -2.94
N LEU A 63 6.23 -9.42 -1.94
CA LEU A 63 5.90 -9.63 -0.54
C LEU A 63 5.20 -8.38 -0.02
N SER A 64 3.99 -8.55 0.51
CA SER A 64 3.27 -7.51 1.24
C SER A 64 3.21 -7.89 2.72
N ALA A 65 3.48 -6.93 3.59
CA ALA A 65 3.29 -7.05 5.03
C ALA A 65 2.36 -5.93 5.50
N ALA A 66 1.41 -6.26 6.38
CA ALA A 66 0.47 -5.31 6.94
C ALA A 66 0.24 -5.61 8.42
N THR A 67 0.24 -4.58 9.25
CA THR A 67 -0.23 -4.63 10.63
C THR A 67 -1.39 -3.67 10.81
N SER A 68 -2.18 -3.85 11.86
CA SER A 68 -3.35 -3.03 12.13
C SER A 68 -3.51 -2.85 13.62
N PHE A 69 -3.74 -1.63 14.05
CA PHE A 69 -4.00 -1.28 15.44
C PHE A 69 -5.06 -0.19 15.51
N TRP A 70 -5.72 -0.06 16.65
CA TRP A 70 -6.76 0.94 16.86
C TRP A 70 -6.19 2.22 17.43
N LEU A 71 -6.70 3.35 16.95
CA LEU A 71 -6.33 4.69 17.41
C LEU A 71 -7.57 5.51 17.76
N PRO A 72 -7.58 6.21 18.92
CA PRO A 72 -8.69 7.08 19.31
C PRO A 72 -8.60 8.47 18.65
N VAL A 73 -8.23 8.51 17.37
CA VAL A 73 -8.13 9.76 16.57
C VAL A 73 -8.83 9.59 15.23
N SER A 74 -9.27 10.69 14.61
CA SER A 74 -9.98 10.61 13.34
C SER A 74 -9.06 10.12 12.20
N PRO A 75 -9.57 9.32 11.25
CA PRO A 75 -8.78 8.84 10.11
C PRO A 75 -8.14 9.98 9.30
N LYS A 76 -8.82 11.11 9.18
CA LYS A 76 -8.27 12.31 8.52
C LYS A 76 -7.01 12.82 9.22
N ARG A 77 -7.00 12.87 10.55
CA ARG A 77 -5.83 13.32 11.31
C ARG A 77 -4.65 12.38 11.14
N VAL A 78 -4.90 11.07 11.16
CA VAL A 78 -3.87 10.05 10.90
C VAL A 78 -3.32 10.18 9.48
N PHE A 79 -4.19 10.32 8.47
CA PHE A 79 -3.77 10.50 7.08
C PHE A 79 -2.96 11.78 6.87
N ASP A 80 -3.42 12.90 7.45
CA ASP A 80 -2.72 14.18 7.36
C ASP A 80 -1.35 14.11 8.06
N PHE A 81 -1.24 13.37 9.17
CA PHE A 81 0.05 13.09 9.82
C PHE A 81 0.97 12.22 8.97
N LEU A 82 0.49 11.11 8.40
CA LEU A 82 1.29 10.17 7.61
C LEU A 82 1.79 10.76 6.28
N ARG A 83 1.05 11.73 5.71
CA ARG A 83 1.43 12.36 4.44
C ARG A 83 2.36 13.56 4.63
N ASP A 84 2.45 14.13 5.84
CA ASP A 84 3.35 15.24 6.12
C ASP A 84 4.80 14.73 6.04
N GLU A 85 5.64 15.43 5.29
CA GLU A 85 7.03 15.02 5.15
C GLU A 85 7.88 15.36 6.38
N ASN A 86 7.43 16.34 7.18
CA ASN A 86 8.13 16.78 8.38
C ASN A 86 7.94 15.80 9.55
N SER A 87 6.89 14.97 9.53
CA SER A 87 6.60 13.96 10.55
C SER A 87 7.30 12.62 10.30
N ARG A 88 8.12 12.48 9.24
CA ARG A 88 8.75 11.20 8.87
C ARG A 88 9.74 10.64 9.90
N ASN A 89 10.22 11.48 10.81
CA ASN A 89 11.19 11.11 11.85
C ASN A 89 10.55 10.89 13.23
N GLU A 90 9.22 11.00 13.32
CA GLU A 90 8.47 10.67 14.54
C GLU A 90 8.33 9.16 14.74
#